data_AF-A0A2E0GL61-F1
#
_entry.id   AF-A0A2E0GL61-F1
#
_cell.length_a   1.000
_cell.length_b   1.000
_cell.length_c   1.000
_cell.angle_alpha   90.00
_cell.angle_beta   90.00
_cell.angle_gamma   90.00
#
_symmetry.space_group_name_H-M   'P 1'
#
loop_
_entity.id
_entity.type
_entity.pdbx_description
1 polymer ?
#
loop_
_entity_poly.entity_id
_entity_poly.type
_entity_poly.pdbx_seq_one_letter_code
_entity_poly.pdbx_strand_id
1 'polypeptide(L)'
;MDQLDFQILELLSDNSRISVTEISKQIGRSHSATRLRLAKIIDSGVIQKFTIILDEEIYEQVSSQRPSTEDSDDLTDELEEKENGLSPPDDLQTNNGAQETERINDSRPVIGSTSR
;
A
#
# COMPACT_ATOMS: atom_id res chain seq x y z
N MET A 1 8.96 3.60 -0.19
CA MET A 1 9.53 3.10 1.08
C MET A 1 11.04 3.21 0.99
N ASP A 2 11.68 3.56 2.10
CA ASP A 2 13.12 3.76 2.20
C ASP A 2 13.80 2.59 2.93
N GLN A 3 15.13 2.52 2.89
CA GLN A 3 15.93 1.54 3.65
C GLN A 3 15.62 1.53 5.15
N LEU A 4 15.28 2.69 5.73
CA LEU A 4 14.88 2.78 7.14
C LEU A 4 13.54 2.09 7.41
N ASP A 5 12.61 2.13 6.47
CA ASP A 5 11.31 1.48 6.63
C ASP A 5 11.50 -0.04 6.62
N PHE A 6 12.38 -0.55 5.77
CA PHE A 6 12.75 -1.97 5.76
C PHE A 6 13.40 -2.42 7.08
N GLN A 7 14.28 -1.61 7.69
CA GLN A 7 14.83 -1.93 9.01
C GLN A 7 13.75 -1.96 10.09
N ILE A 8 12.78 -1.04 10.05
CA ILE A 8 11.65 -1.07 11.00
C ILE A 8 10.84 -2.35 10.82
N LEU A 9 10.59 -2.78 9.58
CA LEU A 9 9.87 -4.01 9.29
C LEU A 9 10.63 -5.26 9.77
N GLU A 10 11.94 -5.31 9.57
CA GLU A 10 12.80 -6.39 10.06
C GLU A 10 12.77 -6.51 11.59
N LEU A 11 12.85 -5.38 12.30
CA LEU A 11 12.74 -5.38 13.76
C LEU A 11 11.35 -5.81 14.25
N LEU A 12 10.28 -5.44 13.52
CA LEU A 12 8.92 -5.83 13.86
C LEU A 12 8.62 -7.30 13.50
N SER A 13 9.26 -7.86 12.47
CA SER A 13 9.11 -9.27 12.15
C SER A 13 9.75 -10.15 13.22
N ASP A 14 10.88 -9.72 13.78
CA ASP A 14 11.56 -10.45 14.85
C ASP A 14 10.83 -10.29 16.19
N ASN A 15 10.40 -9.08 16.52
CA ASN A 15 9.66 -8.80 17.74
C ASN A 15 8.65 -7.67 17.53
N SER A 16 7.41 -8.05 17.19
CA SER A 16 6.32 -7.09 16.96
C SER A 16 5.91 -6.28 18.20
N ARG A 17 6.33 -6.68 19.41
CA ARG A 17 6.04 -5.97 20.67
C ARG A 17 7.11 -4.95 21.04
N ILE A 18 8.13 -4.77 20.20
CA ILE A 18 9.19 -3.79 20.44
C ILE A 18 8.61 -2.37 20.51
N SER A 19 9.08 -1.60 21.50
CA SER A 19 8.62 -0.22 21.67
C SER A 19 9.23 0.70 20.61
N VAL A 20 8.51 1.76 20.22
CA VAL A 20 9.01 2.77 19.28
C VAL A 20 10.31 3.42 19.78
N THR A 21 10.47 3.56 21.09
CA THR A 21 11.71 4.04 21.71
C THR A 21 12.88 3.10 21.42
N GLU A 22 12.67 1.78 21.53
CA GLU A 22 13.73 0.82 21.26
C GLU A 22 14.05 0.71 19.77
N ILE A 23 13.03 0.67 18.90
CA ILE A 23 13.21 0.76 17.45
C ILE A 23 14.08 1.98 17.11
N SER A 24 13.75 3.15 17.66
CA SER A 24 14.46 4.40 17.39
C SER A 24 15.95 4.36 17.77
N LYS A 25 16.29 3.67 18.87
CA LYS A 25 17.68 3.47 19.29
C LYS A 25 18.42 2.54 18.33
N GLN A 26 17.80 1.44 17.90
CA GLN A 26 18.43 0.47 17.02
C GLN A 26 18.70 1.01 15.62
N ILE A 27 17.75 1.78 15.06
CA ILE A 27 17.93 2.41 13.73
C ILE A 27 18.68 3.75 13.78
N GLY A 28 19.05 4.23 14.98
CA GLY A 28 19.78 5.49 15.18
C GLY A 28 18.99 6.74 14.79
N ARG A 29 17.68 6.78 15.05
CA ARG A 29 16.80 7.91 14.68
C ARG A 29 16.08 8.50 15.89
N SER A 30 15.55 9.71 15.71
CA SER A 30 14.75 10.34 16.75
C SER A 30 13.42 9.61 16.93
N HIS A 31 12.97 9.52 18.17
CA HIS A 31 11.71 8.87 18.53
C HIS A 31 10.53 9.38 17.68
N SER A 32 10.44 10.70 17.49
CA SER A 32 9.38 11.33 16.68
C SER A 32 9.43 10.93 15.21
N ALA A 33 10.63 10.84 14.61
CA ALA A 33 10.79 10.43 13.22
C ALA A 33 10.44 8.96 13.02
N THR A 34 10.88 8.08 13.92
CA THR A 34 10.54 6.66 13.90
C THR A 34 9.03 6.46 14.05
N ARG A 35 8.39 7.19 14.97
CA ARG A 35 6.94 7.13 15.17
C ARG A 35 6.17 7.54 13.92
N LEU A 36 6.58 8.62 13.24
CA LEU A 36 5.93 9.07 12.01
C LEU A 36 6.08 8.05 10.88
N ARG A 37 7.26 7.44 10.73
CA ARG A 37 7.49 6.38 9.74
C ARG A 37 6.65 5.15 10.03
N LEU A 38 6.63 4.69 11.28
CA LEU A 38 5.80 3.56 11.68
C LEU A 38 4.32 3.80 11.38
N ALA A 39 3.80 4.99 11.71
CA ALA A 39 2.44 5.37 11.38
C ALA A 39 2.18 5.33 9.87
N LYS A 40 3.08 5.90 9.06
CA LYS A 40 2.97 5.84 7.58
C LYS A 40 2.95 4.42 7.04
N ILE A 41 3.77 3.52 7.58
CA ILE A 41 3.80 2.11 7.15
C ILE A 41 2.47 1.43 7.45
N ILE A 42 1.89 1.69 8.62
CA ILE A 42 0.56 1.17 9.00
C ILE A 42 -0.53 1.78 8.12
N ASP A 43 -0.57 3.11 8.01
CA ASP A 43 -1.59 3.84 7.25
C ASP A 43 -1.55 3.52 5.75
N SER A 44 -0.37 3.20 5.21
CA SER A 44 -0.20 2.77 3.82
C SER A 44 -0.66 1.33 3.54
N GLY A 45 -1.05 0.58 4.57
CA GLY A 45 -1.48 -0.83 4.44
C GLY A 45 -0.34 -1.84 4.31
N VAL A 46 0.92 -1.42 4.47
CA VAL A 46 2.07 -2.34 4.44
C VAL A 46 2.03 -3.28 5.65
N ILE A 47 1.67 -2.77 6.82
CA ILE A 47 1.33 -3.61 7.98
C ILE A 47 -0.19 -3.72 8.07
N GLN A 48 -0.72 -4.87 7.69
CA GLN A 48 -2.18 -5.11 7.69
C GLN A 48 -2.72 -5.42 9.09
N LYS A 49 -2.00 -6.22 9.87
CA LYS A 49 -2.39 -6.63 11.22
C LYS A 49 -1.21 -7.12 12.05
N PHE A 50 -1.34 -7.01 13.36
CA PHE A 50 -0.45 -7.67 14.32
C PHE A 50 -1.10 -8.98 14.76
N THR A 51 -0.41 -10.08 14.50
CA THR A 51 -0.90 -11.43 14.83
C THR A 51 0.04 -12.11 15.81
N ILE A 52 -0.46 -13.16 16.44
CA ILE A 52 0.31 -14.11 17.23
C ILE A 52 0.44 -15.42 16.44
N ILE A 53 1.52 -16.16 16.68
CA ILE A 53 1.67 -17.53 16.23
C ILE A 53 1.26 -18.41 17.40
N LEU A 54 0.31 -19.32 17.16
CA LEU A 54 -0.20 -20.25 18.15
C LEU A 54 0.22 -21.67 17.77
N ASP A 55 0.47 -22.50 18.77
CA ASP A 55 0.61 -23.93 18.58
C ASP A 55 -0.71 -24.54 18.11
N GLU A 56 -0.62 -25.56 17.24
CA GLU A 56 -1.78 -26.19 16.59
C GLU A 56 -2.79 -26.75 17.61
N GLU A 57 -2.31 -27.43 18.65
CA GLU A 57 -3.16 -27.99 19.71
C GLU A 57 -3.98 -26.89 20.44
N ILE A 58 -3.34 -25.75 20.71
CA ILE A 58 -3.99 -24.62 21.37
C ILE A 58 -4.93 -23.91 20.40
N TYR A 59 -4.54 -23.79 19.12
CA TYR A 59 -5.38 -23.17 18.10
C TYR A 59 -6.73 -23.89 17.95
N GLU A 60 -6.74 -25.23 17.94
CA GLU A 60 -7.99 -26.01 17.85
C GLU A 60 -8.91 -25.86 19.06
N GLN A 61 -8.32 -25.70 20.25
CA GLN A 61 -9.10 -25.42 21.47
C GLN A 61 -9.74 -24.03 21.43
N VAL A 62 -9.04 -23.05 20.85
CA VAL A 62 -9.51 -21.67 20.72
C VAL A 62 -10.51 -21.53 19.56
N SER A 63 -10.32 -22.25 18.44
CA SER A 63 -11.23 -22.24 17.30
C SER A 63 -12.61 -22.80 17.68
N SER A 64 -12.63 -23.89 18.46
CA SER A 64 -13.86 -24.53 18.96
C SER A 64 -14.68 -23.65 19.90
N GLN A 65 -14.06 -22.63 20.51
CA GLN A 65 -14.71 -21.68 21.40
C GLN A 65 -15.17 -20.41 20.70
N ARG A 66 -14.70 -20.13 19.48
CA ARG A 66 -15.24 -19.02 18.71
C ARG A 66 -16.60 -19.44 18.14
N PRO A 67 -17.69 -18.72 18.45
CA PRO A 67 -18.92 -18.91 17.69
C PRO A 67 -18.58 -18.70 16.22
N SER A 68 -19.09 -19.59 15.37
CA SER A 68 -19.07 -19.42 13.92
C SER A 68 -19.66 -18.05 13.61
N THR A 69 -18.82 -17.04 13.39
CA THR A 69 -19.18 -15.93 12.54
C THR A 69 -19.18 -16.49 11.13
N GLU A 70 -20.20 -17.27 10.82
CA GLU A 70 -20.88 -17.10 9.54
C GLU A 70 -21.35 -15.64 9.52
N ASP A 71 -21.34 -15.03 8.33
CA ASP A 71 -21.79 -13.66 8.03
C ASP A 71 -20.71 -12.56 8.11
N SER A 72 -19.64 -12.73 7.33
CA SER A 72 -19.07 -11.59 6.60
C SER A 72 -18.99 -11.93 5.11
N ASP A 73 -20.14 -12.30 4.55
CA ASP A 73 -20.51 -11.96 3.18
C ASP A 73 -20.95 -10.47 3.09
N ASP A 74 -20.68 -9.64 4.10
CA ASP A 74 -21.08 -8.25 4.14
C ASP A 74 -19.88 -7.32 3.85
N LEU A 75 -19.93 -6.73 2.64
CA LEU A 75 -19.08 -5.69 2.04
C LEU A 75 -17.84 -6.13 1.23
N THR A 76 -18.05 -6.97 0.21
CA THR A 76 -17.34 -6.79 -1.09
C THR A 76 -18.23 -6.22 -2.20
N ASP A 77 -19.49 -5.87 -1.91
CA ASP A 77 -20.36 -5.19 -2.87
C ASP A 77 -20.36 -3.68 -2.60
N GLU A 78 -19.53 -2.95 -3.36
CA GLU A 78 -19.78 -1.59 -3.89
C GLU A 78 -18.45 -0.90 -4.28
N LEU A 79 -17.66 -1.43 -5.24
CA LEU A 79 -16.71 -0.59 -6.01
C LEU A 79 -16.23 -1.16 -7.37
N GLU A 80 -16.91 -2.15 -7.97
CA GLU A 80 -16.63 -2.57 -9.35
C GLU A 80 -17.92 -2.69 -10.18
N GLU A 81 -18.63 -1.59 -10.43
CA GLU A 81 -19.63 -1.59 -11.51
C GLU A 81 -20.02 -0.18 -11.99
N LYS A 82 -19.06 0.64 -12.43
CA LYS A 82 -19.32 1.64 -13.48
C LYS A 82 -18.10 1.82 -14.39
N GLU A 83 -18.38 1.65 -15.69
CA GLU A 83 -17.52 1.89 -16.86
C GLU A 83 -16.37 0.86 -17.08
N ASN A 84 -16.33 0.05 -18.13
CA ASN A 84 -16.79 0.26 -19.50
C ASN A 84 -17.01 -1.08 -20.20
N GLY A 85 -18.28 -1.40 -20.47
CA GLY A 85 -18.63 -2.19 -21.63
C GLY A 85 -18.52 -1.30 -22.87
N LEU A 86 -17.41 -1.38 -23.58
CA LEU A 86 -17.39 -1.08 -25.01
C LEU A 86 -16.52 -2.13 -25.69
N SER A 87 -17.19 -2.89 -26.56
CA SER A 87 -16.76 -4.14 -27.19
C SER A 87 -15.33 -4.11 -27.74
N PRO A 88 -14.64 -5.26 -27.81
CA PRO A 88 -13.45 -5.38 -28.64
C PRO A 88 -13.84 -5.04 -30.08
N PRO A 89 -13.18 -4.09 -30.77
CA PRO A 89 -13.26 -4.05 -32.21
C PRO A 89 -12.49 -5.26 -32.74
N ASP A 90 -13.25 -6.30 -33.09
CA ASP A 90 -12.80 -7.34 -33.98
C ASP A 90 -12.54 -6.75 -35.37
N ASP A 91 -11.48 -7.27 -35.96
CA ASP A 91 -11.14 -7.31 -37.38
C ASP A 91 -10.34 -6.16 -38.03
N LEU A 92 -9.35 -6.64 -38.79
CA LEU A 92 -8.67 -6.06 -39.94
C LEU A 92 -7.31 -5.39 -39.72
N GLN A 93 -6.30 -6.26 -39.65
CA GLN A 93 -5.25 -6.42 -40.66
C GLN A 93 -4.44 -5.19 -41.13
N THR A 94 -3.12 -5.39 -41.01
CA THR A 94 -2.07 -4.94 -41.94
C THR A 94 -1.83 -3.42 -41.89
N ASN A 95 -0.68 -2.82 -42.18
CA ASN A 95 0.53 -3.19 -42.91
C ASN A 95 1.47 -1.97 -42.76
N ASN A 96 2.78 -2.24 -42.76
CA ASN A 96 3.84 -1.44 -43.39
C ASN A 96 3.93 0.09 -43.09
N GLY A 97 5.01 0.43 -42.37
CA GLY A 97 6.03 1.39 -42.83
C GLY A 97 5.62 2.83 -43.20
N ALA A 98 6.04 3.78 -42.36
CA ALA A 98 6.58 5.12 -42.71
C ALA A 98 6.74 5.87 -41.37
N GLN A 99 7.95 6.12 -40.88
CA GLN A 99 8.61 7.44 -41.00
C GLN A 99 7.64 8.62 -41.06
N GLU A 100 7.55 9.42 -39.99
CA GLU A 100 7.63 10.88 -40.14
C GLU A 100 8.09 11.55 -38.84
N THR A 101 9.05 12.44 -39.01
CA THR A 101 9.75 13.27 -38.03
C THR A 101 9.01 14.58 -37.75
N GLU A 102 9.54 15.36 -36.80
CA GLU A 102 9.37 16.82 -36.63
C GLU A 102 8.13 17.30 -35.84
N ARG A 103 8.11 18.41 -35.08
CA ARG A 103 9.06 19.42 -34.56
C ARG A 103 8.25 20.27 -33.56
N ILE A 104 8.91 20.74 -32.49
CA ILE A 104 8.82 22.10 -31.90
C ILE A 104 7.43 22.68 -31.56
N ASN A 105 7.15 22.97 -30.27
CA ASN A 105 7.11 24.37 -29.79
C ASN A 105 7.01 24.52 -28.26
N ASP A 106 7.94 25.29 -27.73
CA ASP A 106 7.90 25.92 -26.40
C ASP A 106 6.69 26.87 -26.26
N SER A 107 6.03 26.84 -25.11
CA SER A 107 5.56 28.04 -24.38
C SER A 107 4.78 27.64 -23.11
N ARG A 108 5.45 27.64 -21.96
CA ARG A 108 4.77 27.76 -20.65
C ARG A 108 4.59 29.25 -20.34
N PRO A 109 3.37 29.76 -20.16
CA PRO A 109 3.20 31.13 -19.69
C PRO A 109 3.56 31.23 -18.21
N VAL A 110 4.10 32.40 -17.88
CA VAL A 110 4.80 32.75 -16.65
C VAL A 110 3.81 33.10 -15.53
N ILE A 111 4.12 32.60 -14.34
CA ILE A 111 3.59 32.97 -13.02
C ILE A 111 3.31 34.48 -12.88
N GLY A 112 2.03 34.83 -12.70
CA GLY A 112 1.59 36.16 -12.29
C GLY A 112 1.73 36.34 -10.77
N SER A 113 2.46 37.39 -10.40
CA SER A 113 2.79 37.84 -9.06
C SER A 113 1.62 38.49 -8.31
N THR A 114 1.75 38.43 -6.98
CA THR A 114 1.06 39.13 -5.89
C THR A 114 0.54 40.56 -6.15
N SER A 115 -0.57 40.89 -5.46
CA SER A 115 -0.96 42.18 -4.83
C SER A 115 -2.19 42.91 -5.38
N ARG A 116 -3.31 42.83 -4.65
CA ARG A 116 -3.88 43.95 -3.88
C ARG A 116 -4.83 43.45 -2.80
#